data_AF-A0A2I0WUL7-F1
#
_entry.id   AF-A0A2I0WUL7-F1
#
_cell.length_a   1.000
_cell.length_b   1.000
_cell.length_c   1.000
_cell.angle_alpha   90.00
_cell.angle_beta   90.00
_cell.angle_gamma   90.00
#
_symmetry.space_group_name_H-M   'P 1'
#
loop_
_entity.id
_entity.type
_entity.pdbx_description
1 polymer ?
#
loop_
_entity_poly.entity_id
_entity_poly.type
_entity_poly.pdbx_seq_one_letter_code
_entity_poly.pdbx_strand_id
1 'polypeptide(L)' 'MKAFHLILFHGNFIFPECILIFCLILPLMIDSTSDQKDRPWFYFFSSTSLVMSIMSL' A
#
# COMPACT_ATOMS: atom_id res chain seq x y z
N MET A 1 13.85 6.79 -21.54
CA MET A 1 13.21 5.98 -20.48
C MET A 1 14.25 5.58 -19.43
N LYS A 2 14.63 6.52 -18.56
CA LYS A 2 15.59 6.30 -17.44
C LYS A 2 15.09 6.90 -16.12
N ALA A 3 14.06 7.73 -16.15
CA ALA A 3 13.50 8.42 -14.98
C ALA A 3 12.72 7.48 -14.03
N PHE A 4 11.96 6.52 -14.58
CA PHE A 4 11.27 5.50 -13.77
C PHE A 4 12.25 4.64 -12.97
N HIS A 5 13.38 4.29 -13.57
CA HIS A 5 14.40 3.50 -12.88
C HIS A 5 15.09 4.30 -11.76
N LEU A 6 15.22 5.62 -11.90
CA LEU A 6 15.90 6.48 -10.92
C LEU A 6 15.03 6.78 -9.70
N ILE A 7 13.70 6.93 -9.90
CA ILE A 7 12.70 6.97 -8.82
C ILE A 7 12.62 5.62 -8.09
N LEU A 8 12.64 4.50 -8.83
CA LEU A 8 12.66 3.16 -8.23
C LEU A 8 13.94 2.88 -7.41
N PHE A 9 15.10 3.40 -7.83
CA PHE A 9 16.38 3.09 -7.19
C PHE A 9 16.68 3.95 -5.96
N HIS A 10 16.26 5.22 -5.94
CA HIS A 10 16.36 6.08 -4.75
C HIS A 10 15.15 5.95 -3.81
N GLY A 11 14.02 5.49 -4.37
CA GLY A 11 12.77 5.22 -3.67
C GLY A 11 12.53 3.73 -3.38
N ASN A 12 13.55 2.87 -3.38
CA ASN A 12 13.41 1.45 -3.02
C ASN A 12 12.94 1.25 -1.56
N PHE A 13 13.13 2.26 -0.71
CA PHE A 13 12.51 2.32 0.62
C PHE A 13 11.01 2.65 0.51
N ILE A 14 10.65 3.60 -0.35
CA ILE A 14 9.28 4.05 -0.63
C ILE A 14 8.46 3.06 -1.47
N PHE A 15 9.09 2.17 -2.24
CA PHE A 15 8.40 1.25 -3.14
C PHE A 15 7.50 0.21 -2.43
N PRO A 16 7.97 -0.52 -1.40
CA PRO A 16 7.11 -1.41 -0.62
C PRO A 16 6.01 -0.64 0.13
N GLU A 17 6.34 0.49 0.75
CA GLU A 17 5.37 1.33 1.47
C GLU A 17 4.30 1.92 0.54
N CYS A 18 4.68 2.39 -0.66
CA CYS A 18 3.75 2.91 -1.65
C CYS A 18 2.81 1.83 -2.17
N ILE A 19 3.29 0.61 -2.39
CA ILE A 19 2.42 -0.51 -2.79
C ILE A 19 1.41 -0.81 -1.67
N LEU A 20 1.83 -0.80 -0.40
CA LEU A 20 0.95 -1.00 0.75
C LEU A 20 -0.09 0.13 0.90
N ILE A 21 0.30 1.38 0.69
CA ILE A 21 -0.61 2.54 0.71
C ILE A 21 -1.61 2.45 -0.45
N PHE A 22 -1.17 2.07 -1.64
CA PHE A 22 -2.03 1.92 -2.81
C PHE A 22 -3.02 0.76 -2.62
N CYS A 23 -2.55 -0.36 -2.07
CA CYS A 23 -3.39 -1.50 -1.66
C CYS A 23 -4.35 -1.18 -0.51
N LEU A 24 -4.14 -0.11 0.27
CA LEU A 24 -5.07 0.34 1.30
C LEU A 24 -6.15 1.27 0.71
N ILE A 25 -5.77 2.21 -0.16
CA ILE A 25 -6.66 3.25 -0.72
C ILE A 25 -7.55 2.71 -1.84
N LEU A 26 -7.05 1.80 -2.68
CA LEU A 26 -7.83 1.20 -3.76
C LEU A 26 -9.06 0.45 -3.21
N PRO A 27 -8.92 -0.48 -2.24
CA PRO A 27 -10.07 -1.10 -1.61
C PRO A 27 -10.95 -0.12 -0.85
N LEU A 28 -10.42 1.00 -0.33
CA LEU A 28 -11.22 2.03 0.37
C LEU A 28 -12.21 2.70 -0.55
N MET A 29 -11.74 3.05 -1.74
CA MET A 29 -12.57 3.67 -2.76
C MET A 29 -13.64 2.68 -3.27
N ILE A 30 -13.29 1.39 -3.36
CA ILE A 30 -14.21 0.33 -3.79
C ILE A 30 -15.22 0.00 -2.69
N ASP A 31 -14.80 -0.13 -1.43
CA ASP A 31 -15.66 -0.38 -0.27
C ASP A 31 -16.59 0.80 0.03
N SER A 32 -16.14 2.04 -0.21
CA SER A 32 -16.99 3.23 -0.05
C SER A 32 -18.11 3.32 -1.11
N THR A 33 -17.99 2.59 -2.22
CA THR A 33 -18.97 2.59 -3.32
C THR A 33 -19.72 1.27 -3.43
N SER A 34 -19.23 0.22 -2.78
CA SER A 34 -19.86 -1.08 -2.68
C SER A 34 -20.56 -1.18 -1.33
N ASP A 35 -21.90 -1.24 -1.34
CA ASP A 35 -22.75 -1.40 -0.13
C ASP A 35 -22.43 -2.70 0.66
N GLN A 36 -21.55 -3.54 0.14
CA GLN A 36 -21.01 -4.75 0.73
C GLN A 36 -19.63 -4.45 1.34
N LYS A 37 -19.59 -4.36 2.69
CA LYS A 37 -18.36 -4.24 3.51
C LYS A 37 -17.54 -5.53 3.49
N ASP A 38 -17.16 -5.96 2.31
CA ASP A 38 -16.53 -7.25 2.08
C ASP A 38 -15.01 -7.12 2.09
N ARG A 39 -14.48 -7.04 3.32
CA ARG A 39 -13.21 -7.61 3.81
C ARG A 39 -12.37 -6.61 4.63
N PRO A 40 -12.77 -6.35 5.89
CA PRO A 40 -11.90 -5.64 6.86
C PRO A 40 -10.55 -6.35 7.09
N TRP A 41 -10.44 -7.63 6.75
CA TRP A 41 -9.21 -8.42 6.86
C TRP A 41 -8.08 -7.89 5.96
N PHE A 42 -8.41 -7.37 4.76
CA PHE A 42 -7.41 -6.76 3.87
C PHE A 42 -6.81 -5.49 4.47
N TYR A 43 -7.62 -4.68 5.16
CA TYR A 43 -7.13 -3.51 5.90
C TYR A 43 -6.21 -3.88 7.03
N PHE A 44 -6.60 -4.90 7.81
CA PHE A 44 -5.82 -5.35 8.95
C PHE A 44 -4.46 -5.87 8.48
N PHE A 45 -4.44 -6.73 7.45
CA PHE A 45 -3.21 -7.27 6.88
C PHE A 45 -2.31 -6.17 6.28
N SER A 46 -2.87 -5.22 5.55
CA SER A 46 -2.12 -4.11 4.95
C SER A 46 -1.56 -3.15 6.00
N SER A 47 -2.33 -2.86 7.06
CA SER A 47 -1.89 -2.00 8.17
C SER A 47 -0.76 -2.64 8.98
N THR A 48 -0.88 -3.94 9.32
CA THR A 48 0.19 -4.67 9.99
C THR A 48 1.46 -4.73 9.13
N SER A 49 1.33 -4.96 7.82
CA SER A 49 2.47 -4.95 6.91
C SER A 49 3.14 -3.59 6.81
N LEU A 50 2.36 -2.50 6.87
CA LEU A 50 2.89 -1.13 6.87
C LEU A 50 3.66 -0.83 8.16
N VAL A 51 3.13 -1.20 9.32
CA VAL A 51 3.82 -1.07 10.62
C VAL A 51 5.12 -1.87 10.63
N MET A 52 5.11 -3.10 10.12
CA MET A 52 6.33 -3.92 10.00
C MET A 52 7.34 -3.30 9.04
N SER A 53 6.90 -2.67 7.95
CA SER A 53 7.78 -1.98 7.00
C SER A 53 8.48 -0.78 7.63
N ILE A 54 7.75 0.03 8.43
CA ILE A 54 8.32 1.18 9.15
C ILE A 54 9.29 0.72 10.25
N MET A 55 8.99 -0.41 10.91
CA MET A 55 9.83 -0.96 11.98
C MET A 55 11.07 -1.71 11.45
N SER A 56 11.05 -2.12 10.18
CA SER A 56 12.17 -2.81 9.52
C SER A 56 13.23 -1.85 8.94
N LEU A 57 12.99 -0.54 8.98
CA LEU A 57 13.95 0.52 8.67
C LEU A 57 14.95 0.73 9.83
#